data_AF-A0A5K0YMI6-F1
#
_entry.id   AF-A0A5K0YMI6-F1
#
_cell.length_a   1.000
_cell.length_b   1.000
_cell.length_c   1.000
_cell.angle_alpha   90.00
_cell.angle_beta   90.00
_cell.angle_gamma   90.00
#
_symmetry.space_group_name_H-M   'P 1'
#
loop_
_entity.id
_entity.type
_entity.pdbx_description
1 polymer ?
#
loop_
_entity_poly.entity_id
_entity_poly.type
_entity_poly.pdbx_seq_one_letter_code
_entity_poly.pdbx_strand_id
1 'polypeptide(L)' 'MKQGGVWLCYLLLIACDLGISLAANVSYDHRALVIDGKRRILISGSIHYPRSTPE' A
#
# COMPACT_ATOMS: atom_id res chain seq x y z
N MET A 1 7.83 33.87 4.26
CA MET A 1 7.88 32.39 4.27
C MET A 1 6.68 31.73 5.00
N LYS A 2 5.45 32.28 4.96
CA LYS A 2 4.31 31.72 5.75
C LYS A 2 3.05 31.32 4.95
N GLN A 3 3.00 31.51 3.63
CA GLN A 3 1.80 31.21 2.84
C GLN A 3 1.84 29.84 2.14
N GLY A 4 3.02 29.36 1.71
CA GLY A 4 3.13 28.09 0.98
C GLY A 4 2.77 26.85 1.81
N GLY A 5 3.03 26.87 3.12
CA GLY A 5 2.73 25.74 4.01
C GLY A 5 1.23 25.52 4.23
N VAL A 6 0.42 26.58 4.22
CA VAL A 6 -1.03 26.49 4.45
C VAL A 6 -1.72 25.77 3.29
N TRP A 7 -1.34 26.09 2.05
CA TRP A 7 -1.83 25.40 0.86
C TRP A 7 -1.43 23.94 0.82
N LEU A 8 -0.20 23.62 1.24
CA LEU A 8 0.25 22.23 1.36
C LEU A 8 -0.59 21.45 2.38
N CYS A 9 -0.87 22.04 3.55
CA CYS A 9 -1.74 21.41 4.54
C CYS A 9 -3.15 21.17 4.00
N TYR A 10 -3.73 22.13 3.27
CA TYR A 10 -5.06 21.97 2.67
C TYR A 10 -5.08 20.85 1.62
N LEU A 11 -4.04 20.77 0.77
CA LEU A 11 -3.88 19.66 -0.19
C LEU A 11 -3.75 18.30 0.49
N LEU A 12 -2.99 18.22 1.60
CA LEU A 12 -2.82 16.98 2.36
C LEU A 12 -4.12 16.55 3.05
N LEU A 13 -4.91 17.49 3.58
CA LEU A 13 -6.21 17.20 4.16
C LEU A 13 -7.18 16.65 3.10
N ILE A 14 -7.27 17.30 1.94
CA ILE A 14 -8.10 16.81 0.81
C ILE A 14 -7.66 15.41 0.36
N ALA A 15 -6.36 15.16 0.23
CA ALA A 15 -5.85 13.85 -0.18
C ALA A 15 -6.22 12.74 0.83
N CYS A 16 -6.21 13.06 2.13
CA CYS A 16 -6.62 12.16 3.20
C CYS A 16 -8.12 11.83 3.11
N ASP A 17 -8.97 12.86 2.97
CA ASP A 17 -10.43 12.69 2.86
C ASP A 17 -10.84 11.90 1.61
N LEU A 18 -10.09 12.03 0.51
CA LEU A 18 -10.29 11.26 -0.73
C LEU A 18 -9.73 9.83 -0.66
N GLY A 19 -9.10 9.43 0.46
CA GLY A 19 -8.53 8.10 0.63
C GLY A 19 -7.40 7.77 -0.34
N ILE A 20 -6.67 8.79 -0.82
CA ILE A 20 -5.54 8.58 -1.73
C ILE A 20 -4.43 7.88 -0.94
N SER A 21 -4.17 6.63 -1.29
CA SER A 21 -3.16 5.78 -0.65
C SER A 21 -2.15 5.27 -1.67
N LEU A 22 -0.88 5.19 -1.27
CA LEU A 22 0.20 4.54 -2.02
C LEU A 22 0.30 3.04 -1.73
N ALA A 23 -0.67 2.48 -0.99
CA ALA A 23 -0.73 1.04 -0.77
C ALA A 23 -1.01 0.27 -2.07
N ALA A 24 -0.50 -0.95 -2.15
CA ALA A 24 -0.86 -1.87 -3.22
C ALA A 24 -2.37 -2.16 -3.18
N ASN A 25 -3.01 -2.19 -4.36
CA ASN A 25 -4.41 -2.61 -4.44
C ASN A 25 -4.46 -4.14 -4.44
N VAL A 26 -4.98 -4.72 -3.35
CA VAL A 26 -5.08 -6.18 -3.19
C VAL A 26 -6.54 -6.58 -3.02
N SER A 27 -7.01 -7.45 -3.90
CA SER A 27 -8.35 -8.06 -3.84
C SER A 27 -8.27 -9.50 -4.34
N TYR A 28 -9.42 -10.17 -4.46
CA TYR A 28 -9.51 -11.53 -4.99
C TYR A 28 -10.80 -11.70 -5.77
N ASP A 29 -10.79 -12.66 -6.68
CA ASP A 29 -12.01 -13.18 -7.31
C ASP A 29 -12.08 -14.71 -7.14
N HIS A 30 -12.99 -15.35 -7.86
CA HIS A 30 -13.18 -16.80 -7.79
C HIS A 30 -11.96 -17.62 -8.25
N ARG A 31 -10.93 -16.99 -8.84
CA ARG A 31 -9.80 -17.68 -9.48
C ARG A 31 -8.46 -17.34 -8.84
N ALA A 32 -8.19 -16.09 -8.49
CA ALA A 32 -6.88 -15.66 -8.02
C ALA A 32 -6.91 -14.39 -7.16
N LEU A 33 -5.79 -14.13 -6.48
CA LEU A 33 -5.49 -12.80 -5.95
C LEU A 33 -5.24 -11.82 -7.10
N VAL A 34 -5.81 -10.64 -6.98
CA VAL A 34 -5.65 -9.52 -7.89
C VAL A 34 -4.80 -8.47 -7.17
N ILE A 35 -3.56 -8.28 -7.66
CA ILE A 35 -2.62 -7.28 -7.14
C ILE A 35 -2.39 -6.26 -8.24
N ASP A 36 -2.71 -5.00 -7.95
CA ASP A 36 -2.68 -3.86 -8.87
C ASP A 36 -3.45 -4.13 -10.17
N GLY A 37 -4.68 -4.63 -10.01
CA GLY A 37 -5.60 -4.94 -11.13
C GLY A 37 -5.21 -6.17 -11.95
N LYS A 38 -4.13 -6.89 -11.59
CA LYS A 38 -3.65 -8.07 -12.33
C LYS A 38 -3.77 -9.34 -11.49
N ARG A 39 -4.35 -10.39 -12.06
CA ARG A 39 -4.38 -11.73 -11.45
C ARG A 39 -2.97 -12.31 -11.35
N ARG A 40 -2.61 -12.81 -10.18
CA ARG A 40 -1.28 -13.39 -9.91
C ARG A 40 -1.42 -14.83 -9.41
N ILE A 41 -0.52 -15.70 -9.87
CA ILE A 41 -0.20 -16.95 -9.20
C ILE A 41 0.95 -16.61 -8.25
N LEU A 42 0.72 -16.77 -6.94
CA LEU A 42 1.75 -16.51 -5.94
C LEU A 42 2.50 -17.81 -5.63
N ILE A 43 3.80 -17.81 -5.85
CA ILE A 43 4.70 -18.85 -5.34
C ILE A 43 5.28 -18.29 -4.05
N SER A 44 4.97 -18.92 -2.92
CA SER A 44 5.34 -18.45 -1.58
C SER A 44 6.23 -19.47 -0.87
N GLY A 45 7.04 -18.98 0.07
CA GLY A 45 7.88 -19.80 0.95
C GLY A 45 7.66 -19.40 2.41
N SER A 46 7.86 -20.34 3.33
CA SER A 46 7.74 -20.09 4.77
C SER A 46 9.09 -19.68 5.36
N ILE A 47 9.11 -18.54 6.06
CA ILE A 47 10.24 -18.13 6.91
C ILE A 47 9.71 -17.89 8.31
N HIS A 48 10.24 -18.62 9.29
CA HIS A 48 9.91 -18.41 10.70
C HIS A 48 10.94 -17.45 11.29
N TYR A 49 10.58 -16.16 11.37
CA TYR A 49 11.48 -15.09 11.78
C TYR A 49 12.25 -15.33 13.11
N PRO A 50 11.71 -16.01 14.14
CA PRO A 50 12.47 -16.30 15.37
C PRO A 50 13.58 -17.33 15.19
N ARG A 51 13.59 -18.10 14.10
CA ARG A 51 14.59 -19.15 13.81
C ARG A 51 15.69 -18.66 12.87
N SER A 52 15.69 -17.39 12.50
CA SER A 52 16.70 -16.78 11.65
C SER A 52 17.37 -15.63 12.40
N THR A 53 18.64 -15.42 12.09
CA THR A 53 19.37 -14.22 12.49
C THR A 53 18.96 -13.06 11.57
N PRO A 54 18.86 -11.81 12.07
CA PRO A 54 18.68 -10.63 11.21
C PRO A 54 19.85 -10.34 10.28
N GLU A 55 21.05 -10.81 10.65
CA GLU A 55 22.28 -10.80 9.85
C GLU A 55 22.23 -11.80 8.70
#